data_AF-A0A2M7D927-F1
#
_entry.id   AF-A0A2M7D927-F1
#
_cell.length_a   1.000
_cell.length_b   1.000
_cell.length_c   1.000
_cell.angle_alpha   90.00
_cell.angle_beta   90.00
_cell.angle_gamma   90.00
#
_symmetry.space_group_name_H-M   'P 1'
#
loop_
_entity.id
_entity.type
_entity.pdbx_description
1 polymer ?
#
loop_
_entity_poly.entity_id
_entity_poly.type
_entity_poly.pdbx_seq_one_letter_code
_entity_poly.pdbx_strand_id
1 'polypeptide(L)'
;SQHFTQPPSRYNEATLIKALEENGIGRPSTYASILSNIQEKNYIEKDEQRRFRPTEIGFVVNDLLVAHFPEIVDVGFTAKMEGDLDEIAEGQKKWVKVVKEFYAPFEKNLKQKYEEISKKDITEKPTEKTCPKCGAPLLIRLGKYGKFYACSKFPKCRYTESLEENILGIKCPECEKGEIVEKRTKKRKIFYACNQ
;
A
#
# COMPACT_ATOMS: atom_id res chain seq x y z
N SER A 1 28.85 -5.47 -28.32
CA SER A 1 28.27 -4.96 -27.06
C SER A 1 26.76 -5.07 -27.16
N GLN A 2 26.13 -5.92 -26.34
CA GLN A 2 24.68 -6.11 -26.35
C GLN A 2 24.06 -5.11 -25.36
N HIS A 3 23.16 -4.25 -25.83
CA HIS A 3 22.48 -3.26 -24.99
C HIS A 3 21.02 -3.67 -24.79
N PHE A 4 20.54 -3.55 -23.55
CA PHE A 4 19.15 -3.79 -23.20
C PHE A 4 18.50 -2.48 -22.75
N THR A 5 17.23 -2.30 -23.09
CA THR A 5 16.41 -1.23 -22.53
C THR A 5 16.22 -1.47 -21.05
N GLN A 6 16.55 -0.47 -20.23
CA GLN A 6 16.33 -0.54 -18.79
C GLN A 6 14.97 0.09 -18.45
N PRO A 7 14.25 -0.47 -17.46
CA PRO A 7 13.06 0.17 -16.95
C PRO A 7 13.41 1.51 -16.28
N PRO A 8 12.43 2.41 -16.08
CA PRO A 8 12.62 3.63 -15.32
C PRO A 8 13.21 3.33 -13.94
N SER A 9 14.18 4.13 -13.54
CA SER A 9 14.78 4.02 -12.21
C SER A 9 13.76 4.33 -11.13
N ARG A 10 13.70 3.49 -10.09
CA ARG A 10 12.93 3.80 -8.89
C ARG A 10 13.47 5.06 -8.19
N TYR A 11 12.55 5.76 -7.53
CA TYR A 11 12.87 6.93 -6.73
C TYR A 11 13.74 6.58 -5.53
N ASN A 12 14.76 7.38 -5.25
CA ASN A 12 15.34 7.55 -3.92
C ASN A 12 14.73 8.81 -3.24
N GLU A 13 15.17 9.13 -2.02
CA GLU A 13 14.69 10.32 -1.29
C GLU A 13 14.80 11.61 -2.09
N ALA A 14 15.99 11.93 -2.61
CA ALA A 14 16.21 13.17 -3.35
C ALA A 14 15.34 13.25 -4.62
N THR A 15 15.25 12.16 -5.39
CA THR A 15 14.43 12.14 -6.61
C THR A 15 12.94 12.17 -6.33
N LEU A 16 12.48 11.62 -5.20
CA LEU A 16 11.06 11.70 -4.81
C LEU A 16 10.73 13.11 -4.33
N ILE A 17 11.60 13.75 -3.54
CA ILE A 17 11.44 15.16 -3.14
C ILE A 17 11.39 16.05 -4.37
N LYS A 18 12.30 15.84 -5.33
CA LYS A 18 12.31 16.58 -6.59
C LYS A 18 11.00 16.40 -7.36
N ALA A 19 10.48 15.17 -7.43
CA ALA A 19 9.19 14.91 -8.10
C ALA A 19 8.01 15.58 -7.37
N LEU A 20 8.01 15.59 -6.04
CA LEU A 20 7.00 16.30 -5.24
C LEU A 20 7.03 17.81 -5.53
N GLU A 21 8.22 18.40 -5.52
CA GLU A 21 8.45 19.81 -5.81
C GLU A 21 8.01 20.19 -7.24
N GLU A 22 8.41 19.40 -8.25
CA GLU A 22 8.02 19.60 -9.66
C GLU A 22 6.50 19.54 -9.87
N ASN A 23 5.79 18.79 -9.03
CA ASN A 23 4.33 18.67 -9.06
C ASN A 23 3.62 19.62 -8.08
N GLY A 24 4.36 20.50 -7.38
CA GLY A 24 3.80 21.45 -6.43
C GLY A 24 3.22 20.83 -5.15
N ILE A 25 3.55 19.57 -4.86
CA ILE A 25 3.08 18.84 -3.68
C ILE A 25 4.07 19.01 -2.53
N GLY A 26 3.59 19.49 -1.38
CA GLY A 26 4.41 19.69 -0.19
C GLY A 26 5.32 20.92 -0.26
N ARG A 27 6.07 21.15 0.82
CA ARG A 27 6.94 22.32 1.04
C ARG A 27 8.23 21.86 1.73
N PRO A 28 9.29 22.71 1.78
CA PRO A 28 10.52 22.36 2.50
C PRO A 28 10.31 21.91 3.95
N SER A 29 9.25 22.40 4.60
CA SER A 29 8.84 22.01 5.95
C SER A 29 8.15 20.64 6.05
N THR A 30 7.66 20.07 4.93
CA THR A 30 6.85 18.84 4.92
C THR A 30 7.50 17.67 4.19
N TYR A 31 8.50 17.89 3.33
CA TYR A 31 9.13 16.77 2.59
C TYR A 31 9.65 15.65 3.49
N ALA A 32 10.38 15.99 4.56
CA ALA A 32 10.90 15.01 5.49
C ALA A 32 9.77 14.24 6.21
N SER A 33 8.71 14.94 6.63
CA SER A 33 7.59 14.31 7.34
C SER A 33 6.74 13.43 6.41
N ILE A 34 6.52 13.85 5.17
CA ILE A 34 5.86 13.03 4.13
C ILE A 34 6.61 11.71 3.97
N LEU A 35 7.93 11.77 3.71
CA LEU A 35 8.75 10.57 3.52
C LEU A 35 8.77 9.67 4.76
N SER A 36 8.85 10.24 5.97
CA SER A 36 8.82 9.44 7.21
C SER A 36 7.48 8.74 7.37
N ASN A 37 6.37 9.48 7.23
CA ASN A 37 5.02 8.97 7.46
C ASN A 37 4.67 7.80 6.54
N ILE A 38 4.95 7.90 5.24
CA ILE A 38 4.62 6.84 4.27
C ILE A 38 5.47 5.57 4.47
N GLN A 39 6.68 5.69 5.04
CA GLN A 39 7.53 4.56 5.41
C GLN A 39 7.06 3.92 6.75
N GLU A 40 6.76 4.74 7.76
CA GLU A 40 6.28 4.31 9.07
C GLU A 40 4.94 3.56 8.96
N LYS A 41 4.02 4.09 8.14
CA LYS A 41 2.73 3.47 7.78
C LYS A 41 2.88 2.21 6.91
N ASN A 42 4.11 1.88 6.49
CA ASN A 42 4.43 0.72 5.67
C ASN A 42 3.81 0.76 4.26
N TYR A 43 3.53 1.93 3.69
CA TYR A 43 3.05 2.04 2.30
C TYR A 43 4.18 1.85 1.29
N ILE A 44 5.39 2.26 1.67
CA ILE A 44 6.61 2.04 0.89
C ILE A 44 7.71 1.45 1.77
N GLU A 45 8.68 0.82 1.14
CA GLU A 45 9.92 0.38 1.77
C GLU A 45 11.11 0.62 0.84
N LYS A 46 12.33 0.57 1.41
CA LYS A 46 13.57 0.67 0.63
C LYS A 46 14.01 -0.71 0.17
N ASP A 47 14.39 -0.84 -1.09
CA ASP A 47 15.06 -2.01 -1.62
C ASP A 47 16.55 -2.04 -1.21
N GLU A 48 17.28 -3.06 -1.67
CA GLU A 48 18.70 -3.26 -1.37
C GLU A 48 19.58 -2.10 -1.84
N GLN A 49 19.14 -1.37 -2.87
CA GLN A 49 19.81 -0.19 -3.42
C GLN A 49 19.36 1.11 -2.73
N ARG A 50 18.61 1.01 -1.62
CA ARG A 50 18.01 2.13 -0.87
C ARG A 50 17.04 2.98 -1.69
N ARG A 51 16.42 2.41 -2.73
CA ARG A 51 15.36 3.05 -3.52
C ARG A 51 13.99 2.62 -3.03
N PHE A 52 13.00 3.49 -3.16
CA PHE A 52 11.64 3.22 -2.72
C PHE A 52 10.92 2.27 -3.66
N ARG A 53 10.24 1.30 -3.06
CA ARG A 53 9.24 0.46 -3.73
C ARG A 53 7.94 0.47 -2.92
N PRO A 54 6.78 0.47 -3.57
CA PRO A 54 5.50 0.28 -2.88
C PRO A 54 5.44 -1.11 -2.22
N THR A 55 4.71 -1.20 -1.11
CA THR A 55 4.37 -2.46 -0.48
C THR A 55 2.99 -2.93 -0.92
N GLU A 56 2.62 -4.17 -0.59
CA GLU A 56 1.27 -4.70 -0.83
C GLU A 56 0.17 -3.85 -0.19
N ILE A 57 0.37 -3.36 1.04
CA ILE A 57 -0.60 -2.46 1.68
C ILE A 57 -0.61 -1.09 1.00
N GLY A 58 0.54 -0.61 0.52
CA GLY A 58 0.63 0.61 -0.28
C GLY A 58 -0.25 0.53 -1.52
N PHE A 59 -0.15 -0.56 -2.28
CA PHE A 59 -1.01 -0.81 -3.45
C PHE A 59 -2.49 -0.85 -3.07
N VAL A 60 -2.87 -1.68 -2.08
CA VAL A 60 -4.28 -1.81 -1.68
C VAL A 60 -4.90 -0.49 -1.24
N VAL A 61 -4.17 0.31 -0.46
CA VAL A 61 -4.64 1.62 -0.01
C VAL A 61 -4.73 2.60 -1.18
N ASN A 62 -3.71 2.64 -2.05
CA ASN A 62 -3.70 3.50 -3.22
C ASN A 62 -4.88 3.18 -4.15
N ASP A 63 -5.08 1.91 -4.50
CA ASP A 63 -6.15 1.48 -5.41
C ASP A 63 -7.53 1.85 -4.87
N LEU A 64 -7.74 1.67 -3.56
CA LEU A 64 -8.97 2.08 -2.88
C LEU A 64 -9.18 3.58 -2.98
N LEU A 65 -8.16 4.38 -2.67
CA LEU A 65 -8.28 5.83 -2.68
C LEU A 65 -8.49 6.37 -4.09
N VAL A 66 -7.79 5.83 -5.10
CA VAL A 66 -7.98 6.21 -6.50
C VAL A 66 -9.39 5.85 -6.98
N ALA A 67 -9.92 4.68 -6.59
CA ALA A 67 -11.25 4.25 -7.02
C ALA A 67 -12.40 5.04 -6.37
N HIS A 68 -12.24 5.50 -5.12
CA HIS A 68 -13.34 6.05 -4.33
C HIS A 68 -13.19 7.52 -3.95
N PHE A 69 -11.96 8.06 -4.00
CA PHE A 69 -11.61 9.44 -3.66
C PHE A 69 -10.70 10.08 -4.73
N PRO A 70 -10.99 9.94 -6.04
CA PRO A 70 -10.08 10.35 -7.11
C PRO A 70 -9.72 11.83 -7.07
N GLU A 71 -10.67 12.70 -6.70
CA GLU A 71 -10.42 14.15 -6.62
C GLU A 71 -9.40 14.51 -5.54
N ILE A 72 -9.36 13.78 -4.42
CA ILE A 72 -8.54 14.13 -3.26
C ILE A 72 -7.11 13.62 -3.41
N VAL A 73 -6.94 12.48 -4.09
CA VAL A 73 -5.61 11.92 -4.39
C VAL A 73 -5.05 12.40 -5.72
N ASP A 74 -5.78 13.25 -6.44
CA ASP A 74 -5.27 13.90 -7.63
C ASP A 74 -4.10 14.84 -7.29
N VAL A 75 -3.07 14.78 -8.13
CA VAL A 75 -1.84 15.57 -7.96
C VAL A 75 -2.15 17.07 -8.12
N GLY A 76 -2.95 17.44 -9.12
CA GLY A 76 -3.31 18.82 -9.39
C GLY A 76 -4.16 19.42 -8.27
N PHE A 77 -5.13 18.66 -7.75
CA PHE A 77 -5.91 19.05 -6.58
C PHE A 77 -5.02 19.28 -5.35
N THR A 78 -4.09 18.36 -5.08
CA THR A 78 -3.17 18.47 -3.93
C THR A 78 -2.30 19.71 -4.05
N ALA A 79 -1.71 19.96 -5.23
CA ALA A 79 -0.89 21.13 -5.50
C ALA A 79 -1.68 22.44 -5.34
N LYS A 80 -2.94 22.46 -5.81
CA LYS A 80 -3.84 23.61 -5.63
C LYS A 80 -4.09 23.88 -4.15
N MET A 81 -4.33 22.85 -3.34
CA MET A 81 -4.55 23.02 -1.90
C MET A 81 -3.34 23.64 -1.20
N GLU A 82 -2.12 23.22 -1.57
CA GLU A 82 -0.89 23.83 -1.06
C GLU A 82 -0.80 25.31 -1.46
N GLY A 83 -1.15 25.66 -2.70
CA GLY A 83 -1.23 27.07 -3.15
C GLY A 83 -2.29 27.88 -2.41
N ASP A 84 -3.47 27.31 -2.15
CA ASP A 84 -4.53 27.95 -1.38
C ASP A 84 -4.09 28.26 0.06
N LEU A 85 -3.26 27.40 0.66
CA LEU A 85 -2.68 27.60 1.99
C LEU A 85 -1.62 28.72 2.01
N ASP A 86 -0.80 28.83 0.96
CA ASP A 86 0.14 29.94 0.82
C ASP A 86 -0.60 31.28 0.68
N GLU A 87 -1.64 31.33 -0.15
CA GLU A 87 -2.49 32.53 -0.29
C GLU A 87 -3.18 32.93 1.03
N ILE A 88 -3.52 31.96 1.88
CA ILE A 88 -4.02 32.24 3.24
C ILE A 88 -2.92 32.87 4.10
N ALA A 89 -1.70 32.33 4.06
CA ALA A 89 -0.57 32.84 4.84
C ALA A 89 -0.21 34.29 4.45
N GLU A 90 -0.38 34.64 3.17
CA GLU A 90 -0.17 35.99 2.65
C GLU A 90 -1.38 36.93 2.86
N GLY A 91 -2.49 36.42 3.42
CA GLY A 91 -3.70 37.20 3.67
C GLY A 91 -4.59 37.44 2.44
N GLN A 92 -4.31 36.77 1.31
CA GLN A 92 -5.09 36.86 0.08
C GLN A 92 -6.41 36.07 0.14
N LYS A 93 -6.43 34.96 0.90
CA LYS A 93 -7.61 34.10 1.09
C LYS A 93 -8.03 33.99 2.56
N LYS A 94 -9.33 33.83 2.79
CA LYS A 94 -9.90 33.52 4.12
C LYS A 94 -9.90 32.01 4.33
N TRP A 95 -9.16 31.52 5.33
CA TRP A 95 -9.02 30.09 5.60
C TRP A 95 -10.35 29.34 5.77
N VAL A 96 -11.33 29.95 6.44
CA VAL A 96 -12.67 29.36 6.66
C VAL A 96 -13.36 29.01 5.34
N LYS A 97 -13.19 29.86 4.31
CA LYS A 97 -13.78 29.63 2.99
C LYS A 97 -13.14 28.41 2.32
N VAL A 98 -11.80 28.37 2.28
CA VAL A 98 -11.04 27.27 1.67
C VAL A 98 -11.36 25.93 2.35
N VAL A 99 -11.35 25.88 3.68
CA VAL A 99 -11.68 24.65 4.44
C VAL A 99 -13.12 24.21 4.17
N LYS A 100 -14.08 25.14 4.11
CA LYS A 100 -15.48 24.81 3.83
C LYS A 100 -15.68 24.26 2.41
N GLU A 101 -15.00 24.85 1.43
CA GLU A 101 -15.04 24.42 0.02
C GLU A 101 -14.48 23.01 -0.16
N PHE A 102 -13.44 22.64 0.60
CA PHE A 102 -12.93 21.27 0.64
C PHE A 102 -13.85 20.31 1.43
N TYR A 103 -14.19 20.68 2.66
CA TYR A 103 -14.76 19.73 3.62
C TYR A 103 -16.20 19.35 3.29
N ALA A 104 -17.03 20.28 2.81
CA ALA A 104 -18.44 20.00 2.54
C ALA A 104 -18.67 18.88 1.48
N PRO A 105 -18.01 18.91 0.30
CA PRO A 105 -18.13 17.80 -0.66
C PRO A 105 -17.43 16.53 -0.15
N PHE A 106 -16.28 16.67 0.52
CA PHE A 106 -15.55 15.53 1.07
C PHE A 106 -16.38 14.75 2.09
N GLU A 107 -17.01 15.43 3.05
CA GLU A 107 -17.80 14.80 4.11
C GLU A 107 -18.98 14.02 3.52
N LYS A 108 -19.64 14.57 2.48
CA LYS A 108 -20.73 13.89 1.78
C LYS A 108 -20.24 12.60 1.11
N ASN A 109 -19.14 12.67 0.36
CA ASN A 109 -18.56 11.49 -0.28
C ASN A 109 -18.11 10.46 0.77
N LEU A 110 -17.47 10.91 1.84
CA LEU A 110 -17.00 10.04 2.92
C LEU A 110 -18.15 9.27 3.60
N LYS A 111 -19.26 9.94 3.91
CA LYS A 111 -20.46 9.30 4.48
C LYS A 111 -21.02 8.22 3.55
N GLN A 112 -21.13 8.53 2.26
CA GLN A 112 -21.57 7.57 1.25
C GLN A 112 -20.64 6.36 1.16
N LYS A 113 -19.33 6.58 1.12
CA LYS A 113 -18.35 5.47 1.02
C LYS A 113 -18.28 4.61 2.28
N TYR A 114 -18.60 5.14 3.45
CA TYR A 114 -18.74 4.33 4.67
C TYR A 114 -19.88 3.31 4.60
N GLU A 115 -20.94 3.60 3.86
CA GLU A 115 -22.08 2.71 3.68
C GLU A 115 -21.85 1.72 2.53
N GLU A 116 -21.19 2.16 1.45
CA GLU A 116 -20.96 1.36 0.25
C GLU A 116 -19.81 0.36 0.38
N ILE A 117 -18.79 0.67 1.18
CA ILE A 117 -17.54 -0.10 1.19
C ILE A 117 -17.39 -0.85 2.52
N SER A 118 -17.39 -2.19 2.45
CA SER A 118 -17.00 -3.00 3.60
C SER A 118 -15.50 -3.19 3.67
N LYS A 119 -14.94 -3.14 4.89
CA LYS A 119 -13.54 -3.49 5.16
C LYS A 119 -13.20 -4.90 4.63
N LYS A 120 -14.18 -5.81 4.60
CA LYS A 120 -13.99 -7.17 4.07
C LYS A 120 -13.72 -7.16 2.57
N ASP A 121 -14.44 -6.35 1.80
CA ASP A 121 -14.33 -6.31 0.33
C ASP A 121 -12.95 -5.84 -0.14
N ILE A 122 -12.28 -5.02 0.69
CA ILE A 122 -10.95 -4.50 0.41
C ILE A 122 -9.85 -5.48 0.84
N THR A 123 -10.04 -6.13 1.99
CA THR A 123 -8.98 -6.91 2.65
C THR A 123 -9.05 -8.40 2.38
N GLU A 124 -10.14 -8.88 1.80
CA GLU A 124 -10.38 -10.29 1.48
C GLU A 124 -10.65 -10.43 -0.01
N LYS A 125 -9.76 -11.11 -0.75
CA LYS A 125 -10.05 -11.51 -2.13
C LYS A 125 -10.47 -12.98 -2.17
N PRO A 126 -11.61 -13.33 -2.81
CA PRO A 126 -12.00 -14.73 -2.98
C PRO A 126 -11.00 -15.47 -3.86
N THR A 127 -10.85 -16.76 -3.60
CA THR A 127 -9.98 -17.65 -4.39
C THR A 127 -10.74 -18.92 -4.75
N GLU A 128 -10.24 -19.64 -5.74
CA GLU A 128 -10.79 -20.94 -6.16
C GLU A 128 -10.34 -22.08 -5.22
N LYS A 129 -9.49 -21.80 -4.23
CA LYS A 129 -8.94 -22.83 -3.35
C LYS A 129 -9.89 -23.18 -2.21
N THR A 130 -9.91 -24.45 -1.84
CA THR A 130 -10.67 -24.97 -0.70
C THR A 130 -9.77 -25.26 0.49
N CYS A 131 -10.23 -24.94 1.70
CA CYS A 131 -9.52 -25.19 2.94
C CYS A 131 -9.39 -26.70 3.20
N PRO A 132 -8.17 -27.24 3.36
CA PRO A 132 -7.97 -28.68 3.58
C PRO A 132 -8.48 -29.16 4.95
N LYS A 133 -8.74 -28.24 5.90
CA LYS A 133 -9.25 -28.59 7.25
C LYS A 133 -10.77 -28.65 7.35
N CYS A 134 -11.51 -27.90 6.52
CA CYS A 134 -12.97 -27.77 6.70
C CYS A 134 -13.77 -27.65 5.41
N GLY A 135 -13.13 -27.74 4.24
CA GLY A 135 -13.76 -27.68 2.91
C GLY A 135 -14.32 -26.31 2.50
N ALA A 136 -14.24 -25.29 3.36
CA ALA A 136 -14.72 -23.94 3.02
C ALA A 136 -13.74 -23.22 2.08
N PRO A 137 -14.19 -22.23 1.29
CA PRO A 137 -13.30 -21.44 0.44
C PRO A 137 -12.18 -20.75 1.22
N LEU A 138 -10.99 -20.68 0.64
CA LEU A 138 -9.90 -19.82 1.10
C LEU A 138 -10.05 -18.42 0.51
N LEU A 139 -9.59 -17.42 1.26
CA LEU A 139 -9.57 -16.03 0.87
C LEU A 139 -8.12 -15.53 0.99
N ILE A 140 -7.68 -14.67 0.09
CA ILE A 140 -6.43 -13.94 0.28
C ILE A 140 -6.71 -12.79 1.25
N ARG A 141 -6.05 -12.81 2.41
CA ARG A 141 -6.10 -11.75 3.41
C ARG A 141 -4.78 -10.99 3.48
N LEU A 142 -4.87 -9.70 3.77
CA LEU A 142 -3.70 -8.87 4.02
C LEU A 142 -3.34 -8.86 5.51
N GLY A 143 -2.17 -9.39 5.85
CA GLY A 143 -1.62 -9.39 7.21
C GLY A 143 -0.40 -8.49 7.35
N LYS A 144 0.16 -8.44 8.57
CA LYS A 144 1.37 -7.68 8.90
C LYS A 144 2.58 -8.04 8.02
N TYR A 145 2.65 -9.29 7.58
CA TYR A 145 3.79 -9.84 6.83
C TYR A 145 3.54 -9.92 5.31
N GLY A 146 2.41 -9.39 4.84
CA GLY A 146 1.97 -9.51 3.45
C GLY A 146 0.66 -10.27 3.33
N LYS A 147 0.29 -10.58 2.08
CA LYS A 147 -0.89 -11.38 1.76
C LYS A 147 -0.67 -12.83 2.18
N PHE A 148 -1.74 -13.54 2.57
CA PHE A 148 -1.75 -14.97 2.87
C PHE A 148 -3.12 -15.57 2.60
N TYR A 149 -3.19 -16.87 2.30
CA TYR A 149 -4.45 -17.59 2.24
C TYR A 149 -4.99 -17.81 3.66
N ALA A 150 -6.27 -17.53 3.88
CA ALA A 150 -6.95 -17.72 5.15
C ALA A 150 -8.32 -18.37 4.92
N CYS A 151 -8.74 -19.25 5.83
CA CYS A 151 -10.07 -19.84 5.74
C CYS A 151 -11.19 -18.80 5.94
N SER A 152 -12.18 -18.80 5.03
CA SER A 152 -13.39 -17.96 5.12
C SER A 152 -14.17 -18.15 6.43
N LYS A 153 -14.13 -19.35 7.03
CA LYS A 153 -14.81 -19.67 8.31
C LYS A 153 -14.06 -19.20 9.57
N PHE A 154 -13.02 -18.38 9.47
CA PHE A 154 -12.38 -17.79 10.66
C PHE A 154 -13.41 -16.96 11.47
N PRO A 155 -13.43 -17.04 12.83
CA PRO A 155 -12.47 -17.68 13.73
C PRO A 155 -12.68 -19.18 13.99
N LYS A 156 -13.75 -19.79 13.46
CA LYS A 156 -14.07 -21.22 13.67
C LYS A 156 -13.03 -22.16 13.02
N CYS A 157 -12.46 -21.75 11.89
CA CYS A 157 -11.32 -22.42 11.28
C CYS A 157 -10.13 -21.46 11.19
N ARG A 158 -9.00 -21.81 11.82
CA ARG A 158 -7.76 -21.01 11.87
C ARG A 158 -6.70 -21.44 10.86
N TYR A 159 -7.11 -22.11 9.78
CA TYR A 159 -6.18 -22.49 8.72
C TYR A 159 -5.68 -21.26 7.97
N THR A 160 -4.37 -21.17 7.80
CA THR A 160 -3.67 -20.13 7.04
C THR A 160 -2.50 -20.74 6.28
N GLU A 161 -2.20 -20.22 5.09
CA GLU A 161 -1.13 -20.69 4.22
C GLU A 161 -0.49 -19.52 3.47
N SER A 162 0.79 -19.63 3.09
CA SER A 162 1.46 -18.64 2.24
C SER A 162 0.90 -18.65 0.81
N LEU A 163 0.96 -17.51 0.09
CA LEU A 163 0.64 -17.51 -1.35
C LEU A 163 1.65 -18.33 -2.15
N GLU A 164 1.19 -18.88 -3.28
CA GLU A 164 2.02 -19.62 -4.24
C GLU A 164 3.15 -18.76 -4.82
N GLU A 165 2.92 -17.46 -5.00
CA GLU A 165 3.95 -16.52 -5.46
C GLU A 165 5.17 -16.45 -4.54
N ASN A 166 5.00 -16.81 -3.25
CA ASN A 166 6.11 -16.88 -2.30
C ASN A 166 6.81 -18.24 -2.30
N ILE A 167 6.29 -19.25 -3.03
CA ILE A 167 6.90 -20.58 -3.15
C ILE A 167 7.89 -20.53 -4.32
N LEU A 168 9.18 -20.72 -4.04
CA LEU A 168 10.23 -20.61 -5.05
C LEU A 168 10.33 -21.84 -5.98
N GLY A 169 9.49 -22.86 -5.76
CA GLY A 169 9.58 -24.17 -6.45
C GLY A 169 10.84 -24.97 -6.10
N ILE A 170 11.60 -24.55 -5.08
CA ILE A 170 12.80 -25.22 -4.59
C ILE A 170 12.40 -26.15 -3.46
N LYS A 171 12.62 -27.46 -3.61
CA LYS A 171 12.40 -28.43 -2.53
C LYS A 171 13.35 -28.14 -1.36
N CYS A 172 12.84 -28.27 -0.13
CA CYS A 172 13.62 -28.07 1.06
C CYS A 172 14.72 -29.14 1.17
N PRO A 173 16.00 -28.75 1.27
CA PRO A 173 17.11 -29.70 1.33
C PRO A 173 17.16 -30.49 2.65
N GLU A 174 16.47 -30.05 3.71
CA GLU A 174 16.49 -30.74 5.01
C GLU A 174 15.39 -31.81 5.14
N CYS A 175 14.20 -31.58 4.58
CA CYS A 175 13.06 -32.47 4.78
C CYS A 175 12.54 -33.14 3.50
N GLU A 176 13.02 -32.72 2.32
CA GLU A 176 12.68 -33.19 0.96
C GLU A 176 11.19 -33.16 0.56
N LYS A 177 10.29 -32.98 1.52
CA LYS A 177 8.83 -32.95 1.40
C LYS A 177 8.27 -31.54 1.31
N GLY A 178 8.92 -30.59 1.98
CA GLY A 178 8.54 -29.18 1.96
C GLY A 178 9.17 -28.41 0.83
N GLU A 179 8.67 -27.20 0.59
CA GLU A 179 9.22 -26.25 -0.37
C GLU A 179 9.74 -25.01 0.35
N ILE A 180 10.76 -24.38 -0.23
CA ILE A 180 11.31 -23.13 0.25
C ILE A 180 10.36 -22.00 -0.12
N VAL A 181 9.95 -21.27 0.91
CA VAL A 181 9.10 -20.09 0.79
C VAL A 181 9.85 -18.83 1.22
N GLU A 182 9.59 -17.75 0.51
CA GLU A 182 9.99 -16.40 0.93
C GLU A 182 9.11 -15.97 2.12
N LYS A 183 9.75 -15.60 3.23
CA LYS A 183 9.11 -15.05 4.43
C LYS A 183 9.76 -13.72 4.82
N ARG A 184 9.04 -12.92 5.61
CA ARG A 184 9.52 -11.63 6.11
C ARG A 184 9.60 -11.61 7.64
N THR A 185 10.73 -11.15 8.17
CA THR A 185 10.92 -11.00 9.63
C THR A 185 10.08 -9.86 10.19
N LYS A 186 10.02 -9.72 11.53
CA LYS A 186 9.43 -8.52 12.19
C LYS A 186 10.08 -7.21 11.73
N LYS A 187 11.37 -7.25 11.37
CA LYS A 187 12.15 -6.13 10.81
C LYS A 187 12.07 -6.06 9.27
N ARG A 188 11.12 -6.77 8.65
CA ARG A 188 10.83 -6.78 7.21
C ARG A 188 11.97 -7.30 6.31
N LYS A 189 13.06 -7.83 6.87
CA LYS A 189 14.08 -8.56 6.10
C LYS A 189 13.51 -9.85 5.53
N ILE A 190 13.79 -10.10 4.25
CA ILE A 190 13.46 -11.35 3.56
C ILE A 190 14.33 -12.48 4.12
N PHE A 191 13.72 -13.63 4.37
CA PHE A 191 14.40 -14.87 4.69
C PHE A 191 13.67 -16.03 4.05
N TYR A 192 14.39 -17.12 3.80
CA TYR A 192 13.85 -18.31 3.19
C TYR A 192 13.66 -19.38 4.26
N ALA A 193 12.51 -20.04 4.25
CA ALA A 193 12.21 -21.10 5.22
C ALA A 193 11.43 -22.23 4.55
N CYS A 194 11.52 -23.43 5.12
CA CYS A 194 10.61 -24.50 4.77
C CYS A 194 9.15 -24.10 5.08
N ASN A 195 8.22 -24.55 4.25
CA ASN A 195 6.78 -24.38 4.45
C ASN A 195 6.15 -25.43 5.39
N GLN A 196 6.92 -26.43 5.82
CA GLN A 196 6.55 -27.44 6.82
C GLN A 196 6.88 -26.98 8.24
#